data_AF-V4C251-F1
#
_entry.id   AF-V4C251-F1
#
_cell.length_a   1.000
_cell.length_b   1.000
_cell.length_c   1.000
_cell.angle_alpha   90.00
_cell.angle_beta   90.00
_cell.angle_gamma   90.00
#
_symmetry.space_group_name_H-M   'P 1'
#
loop_
_entity.id
_entity.type
_entity.pdbx_description
1 polymer ?
#
loop_
_entity_poly.entity_id
_entity_poly.type
_entity_poly.pdbx_seq_one_letter_code
_entity_poly.pdbx_strand_id
1 'polypeptide(L)'
;MANKFGLETKKPNTRAWINKAKPYFVDQIGDTLQGDLDMNNFKVTNLKSPENDNDAVQKKYLREQINSIEVNKNHLEDKISNVKRFFKSQLNNINVFNDTKLQQEVAGLISFIQKQLVNVVNKTELQNLIDI
;
A
#
# COMPACT_ATOMS: atom_id res chain seq x y z
N MET A 1 82.99 -43.90 -26.04
CA MET A 1 81.78 -43.49 -26.79
C MET A 1 80.54 -43.90 -26.01
N ALA A 2 79.60 -42.96 -25.86
CA ALA A 2 78.15 -43.01 -25.53
C ALA A 2 77.52 -44.34 -25.02
N ASN A 3 76.52 -44.37 -24.14
CA ASN A 3 75.56 -43.33 -23.76
C ASN A 3 74.92 -43.66 -22.39
N LYS A 4 74.60 -42.60 -21.65
CA LYS A 4 73.94 -42.59 -20.35
C LYS A 4 72.44 -42.45 -20.59
N PHE A 5 71.65 -43.51 -20.41
CA PHE A 5 70.19 -43.41 -20.36
C PHE A 5 69.67 -44.06 -19.09
N GLY A 6 69.45 -43.22 -18.08
CA GLY A 6 68.77 -43.62 -16.85
C GLY A 6 67.27 -43.77 -17.11
N LEU A 7 66.70 -44.90 -16.69
CA LEU A 7 65.27 -45.02 -16.48
C LEU A 7 64.94 -44.51 -15.07
N GLU A 8 64.53 -43.26 -14.96
CA GLU A 8 63.81 -42.80 -13.78
C GLU A 8 62.35 -43.24 -13.90
N THR A 9 61.96 -44.28 -13.16
CA THR A 9 60.56 -44.65 -12.98
C THR A 9 59.91 -43.72 -11.97
N LYS A 10 59.65 -42.46 -12.37
CA LYS A 10 58.74 -41.60 -11.62
C LYS A 10 57.35 -42.25 -11.68
N LYS A 11 56.93 -42.86 -10.57
CA LYS A 11 55.55 -43.31 -10.36
C LYS A 11 54.62 -42.19 -10.84
N PRO A 12 53.70 -42.43 -11.79
CA PRO A 12 52.74 -41.41 -12.17
C PRO A 12 51.98 -41.00 -10.91
N ASN A 13 51.90 -39.71 -10.66
CA ASN A 13 51.10 -39.09 -9.61
C ASN A 13 49.62 -39.34 -9.89
N THR A 14 49.15 -40.58 -9.70
CA THR A 14 47.79 -41.02 -10.05
C THR A 14 46.70 -40.14 -9.42
N ARG A 15 46.99 -39.40 -8.34
CA ARG A 15 46.06 -38.39 -7.78
C ARG A 15 45.86 -37.14 -8.66
N ALA A 16 46.86 -36.71 -9.43
CA ALA A 16 46.77 -35.50 -10.25
C ALA A 16 45.94 -35.72 -11.53
N TRP A 17 45.98 -36.92 -12.11
CA TRP A 17 45.20 -37.25 -13.31
C TRP A 17 43.73 -37.57 -13.01
N ILE A 18 43.42 -38.13 -11.84
CA ILE A 18 42.03 -38.40 -11.41
C ILE A 18 41.26 -37.08 -11.20
N ASN A 19 41.93 -36.02 -10.74
CA ASN A 19 41.30 -34.73 -10.50
C ASN A 19 41.04 -33.88 -11.77
N LYS A 20 41.56 -34.29 -12.94
CA LYS A 20 41.34 -33.56 -14.20
C LYS A 20 40.00 -33.92 -14.88
N ALA A 21 39.30 -34.94 -14.38
CA ALA A 21 38.05 -35.45 -14.96
C ALA A 21 36.78 -35.13 -14.14
N LYS A 22 36.79 -34.08 -13.30
CA LYS A 22 35.60 -33.62 -12.54
C LYS A 22 34.88 -32.37 -13.13
N PRO A 23 34.57 -32.23 -14.43
CA PRO A 23 33.94 -30.98 -14.89
C PRO A 23 32.47 -30.79 -14.46
N TYR A 24 31.82 -31.77 -13.83
CA TYR A 24 30.34 -31.76 -13.66
C TYR A 24 29.81 -32.12 -12.27
N PHE A 25 30.66 -32.28 -11.25
CA PHE A 25 30.20 -32.63 -9.91
C PHE A 25 30.73 -31.66 -8.89
N VAL A 26 29.83 -31.11 -8.08
CA VAL A 26 30.21 -30.36 -6.90
C VAL A 26 30.63 -31.31 -5.78
N ASP A 27 31.68 -30.96 -5.04
CA ASP A 27 32.03 -31.69 -3.83
C ASP A 27 30.92 -31.52 -2.76
N GLN A 28 30.65 -32.57 -1.99
CA GLN A 28 29.57 -32.59 -0.99
C GLN A 28 29.75 -31.53 0.11
N ILE A 29 30.99 -31.09 0.34
CA ILE A 29 31.35 -30.10 1.35
C ILE A 29 32.36 -29.13 0.74
N GLY A 30 32.03 -27.84 0.72
CA GLY A 30 32.99 -26.76 0.49
C GLY A 30 33.33 -26.46 -0.97
N ASP A 31 32.44 -26.77 -1.91
CA ASP A 31 32.62 -26.38 -3.31
C ASP A 31 32.05 -24.98 -3.61
N THR A 32 32.59 -24.33 -4.63
CA THR A 32 32.10 -23.05 -5.15
C THR A 32 31.66 -23.23 -6.60
N LEU A 33 30.36 -23.06 -6.84
CA LEU A 33 29.84 -22.94 -8.20
C LEU A 33 30.33 -21.61 -8.80
N GLN A 34 31.01 -21.68 -9.93
CA GLN A 34 31.37 -20.51 -10.73
C GLN A 34 30.41 -20.39 -11.92
N GLY A 35 29.82 -19.19 -12.08
CA GLY A 35 28.84 -18.91 -13.13
C GLY A 35 27.40 -19.25 -12.75
N ASP A 36 26.49 -19.11 -13.71
CA ASP A 36 25.06 -19.35 -13.52
C ASP A 36 24.75 -20.85 -13.45
N LEU A 37 23.86 -21.23 -12.53
CA LEU A 37 23.37 -22.60 -12.39
C LEU A 37 21.99 -22.72 -13.03
N ASP A 38 21.90 -23.38 -14.18
CA ASP A 38 20.63 -23.80 -14.77
C ASP A 38 20.16 -25.13 -14.16
N MET A 39 19.02 -25.09 -13.47
CA MET A 39 18.40 -26.26 -12.84
C MET A 39 17.41 -26.98 -13.77
N ASN A 40 17.30 -26.62 -15.05
CA ASN A 40 16.46 -27.27 -16.07
C ASN A 40 15.02 -27.58 -15.58
N ASN A 41 14.38 -26.58 -14.96
CA ASN A 41 13.04 -26.65 -14.36
C ASN A 41 12.86 -27.69 -13.21
N PHE A 42 13.95 -28.20 -12.64
CA PHE A 42 13.89 -29.02 -11.43
C PHE A 42 13.77 -28.14 -10.17
N LYS A 43 13.19 -28.73 -9.13
CA LYS A 43 13.02 -28.07 -7.83
C LYS A 43 14.30 -28.17 -7.01
N VAL A 44 14.63 -27.10 -6.31
CA VAL A 44 15.57 -27.12 -5.18
C VAL A 44 14.76 -27.35 -3.90
N THR A 45 15.04 -28.44 -3.17
CA THR A 45 14.31 -28.83 -1.96
C THR A 45 15.18 -28.68 -0.71
N ASN A 46 14.56 -28.68 0.47
CA ASN A 46 15.23 -28.63 1.78
C ASN A 46 16.12 -27.39 2.02
N LEU A 47 15.75 -26.24 1.44
CA LEU A 47 16.39 -24.96 1.73
C LEU A 47 16.02 -24.47 3.14
N LYS A 48 17.01 -24.01 3.90
CA LYS A 48 16.80 -23.30 5.17
C LYS A 48 16.25 -21.89 4.89
N SER A 49 15.65 -21.26 5.90
CA SER A 49 15.33 -19.82 5.81
C SER A 49 16.61 -18.99 5.65
N PRO A 50 16.56 -17.92 4.85
CA PRO A 50 17.72 -17.06 4.62
C PRO A 50 18.13 -16.31 5.89
N GLU A 51 19.43 -16.19 6.13
CA GLU A 51 20.05 -15.40 7.22
C GLU A 51 20.81 -14.19 6.67
N ASN A 52 21.31 -14.25 5.44
CA ASN A 52 22.05 -13.18 4.76
C ASN A 52 21.35 -12.73 3.47
N ASP A 53 21.70 -11.53 3.00
CA ASP A 53 21.11 -10.92 1.80
C ASP A 53 21.29 -11.74 0.52
N ASN A 54 22.34 -12.56 0.45
CA ASN A 54 22.67 -13.37 -0.73
C ASN A 54 22.17 -14.82 -0.63
N ASP A 55 21.42 -15.17 0.41
CA ASP A 55 20.92 -16.54 0.58
C ASP A 55 19.74 -16.83 -0.36
N ALA A 56 19.64 -18.08 -0.80
CA ALA A 56 18.47 -18.55 -1.54
C ALA A 56 17.22 -18.53 -0.65
N VAL A 57 16.11 -18.02 -1.17
CA VAL A 57 14.86 -17.87 -0.42
C VAL A 57 13.89 -19.03 -0.68
N GLN A 58 13.47 -19.73 0.38
CA GLN A 58 12.41 -20.72 0.28
C GLN A 58 11.01 -20.09 0.12
N LYS A 59 10.12 -20.76 -0.62
CA LYS A 59 8.76 -20.28 -0.93
C LYS A 59 7.92 -19.96 0.30
N LYS A 60 8.09 -20.70 1.40
CA LYS A 60 7.36 -20.47 2.66
C LYS A 60 7.71 -19.10 3.25
N TYR A 61 9.00 -18.81 3.38
CA TYR A 61 9.51 -17.53 3.88
C TYR A 61 8.95 -16.36 3.07
N LEU A 62 9.04 -16.44 1.73
CA LEU A 62 8.49 -15.40 0.85
C LEU A 62 6.99 -15.16 1.08
N ARG A 63 6.19 -16.23 1.25
CA ARG A 63 4.76 -16.11 1.54
C ARG A 63 4.47 -15.46 2.88
N GLU A 64 5.25 -15.80 3.90
CA GLU A 64 5.12 -15.17 5.23
C GLU A 64 5.42 -13.68 5.15
N GLN A 65 6.50 -13.28 4.46
CA GLN A 65 6.82 -11.86 4.24
C GLN A 65 5.70 -11.13 3.48
N ILE A 66 5.17 -11.71 2.40
CA ILE A 66 4.06 -11.12 1.63
C ILE A 66 2.80 -10.98 2.48
N ASN A 67 2.46 -12.00 3.27
CA ASN A 67 1.29 -11.95 4.14
C ASN A 67 1.44 -10.92 5.26
N SER A 68 2.66 -10.68 5.75
CA SER A 68 2.94 -9.59 6.69
C SER A 68 2.79 -8.20 6.07
N ILE A 69 2.95 -8.09 4.74
CA ILE A 69 2.67 -6.87 3.98
C ILE A 69 1.17 -6.69 3.76
N GLU A 70 0.34 -7.74 3.86
CA GLU A 70 -1.11 -7.63 3.64
C GLU A 70 -1.66 -6.48 4.47
N VAL A 71 -1.96 -5.39 3.76
CA VAL A 71 -2.30 -4.10 4.32
C VAL A 71 -3.44 -4.31 5.30
N ASN A 72 -3.31 -3.74 6.50
CA ASN A 72 -4.39 -3.73 7.48
C ASN A 72 -5.60 -3.00 6.85
N LYS A 73 -6.45 -3.75 6.16
CA LYS A 73 -7.64 -3.27 5.46
C LYS A 73 -8.50 -2.46 6.42
N ASN A 74 -8.56 -2.89 7.68
CA ASN A 74 -9.28 -2.22 8.76
C ASN A 74 -8.74 -0.79 8.98
N HIS A 75 -7.42 -0.58 8.95
CA HIS A 75 -6.85 0.76 9.12
C HIS A 75 -7.21 1.73 7.98
N LEU A 76 -7.29 1.23 6.74
CA LEU A 76 -7.74 2.03 5.61
C LEU A 76 -9.25 2.29 5.68
N GLU A 77 -10.04 1.29 6.08
CA GLU A 77 -11.48 1.42 6.30
C GLU A 77 -11.81 2.45 7.38
N ASP A 78 -11.05 2.49 8.48
CA ASP A 78 -11.18 3.49 9.53
C ASP A 78 -10.88 4.91 9.01
N LYS A 79 -9.79 5.07 8.25
CA LYS A 79 -9.44 6.35 7.61
C LYS A 79 -10.54 6.83 6.66
N ILE A 80 -11.06 5.93 5.82
CA ILE A 80 -12.16 6.23 4.90
C ILE A 80 -13.44 6.62 5.67
N SER A 81 -13.76 5.89 6.74
CA SER A 81 -14.92 6.17 7.57
C SER A 81 -14.83 7.54 8.25
N ASN A 82 -13.66 7.90 8.76
CA ASN A 82 -13.40 9.22 9.34
C ASN A 82 -13.57 10.35 8.30
N VAL A 83 -13.04 10.17 7.09
CA VAL A 83 -13.20 11.12 5.99
C VAL A 83 -14.67 11.28 5.59
N LYS A 84 -15.40 10.17 5.45
CA LYS A 84 -16.86 10.20 5.17
C LYS A 84 -17.63 10.95 6.25
N ARG A 85 -17.32 10.69 7.51
CA ARG A 85 -17.95 11.37 8.66
C ARG A 85 -17.68 12.87 8.62
N PHE A 86 -16.44 13.28 8.33
CA PHE A 86 -16.06 14.68 8.22
C PHE A 86 -16.90 15.40 7.14
N PHE A 87 -16.92 14.88 5.91
CA PHE A 87 -17.68 15.50 4.82
C PHE A 87 -19.18 15.56 5.10
N LYS A 88 -19.75 14.52 5.72
CA LYS A 88 -21.16 14.51 6.15
C LYS A 88 -21.45 15.63 7.15
N SER A 89 -20.57 15.84 8.13
CA SER A 89 -20.70 16.94 9.08
C SER A 89 -20.57 18.32 8.40
N GLN A 90 -19.65 18.49 7.44
CA GLN A 90 -19.52 19.75 6.70
C GLN A 90 -20.80 20.10 5.93
N LEU A 91 -21.39 19.13 5.22
CA LEU A 91 -22.64 19.33 4.47
C LEU A 91 -23.83 19.65 5.38
N ASN A 92 -23.95 18.93 6.50
CA ASN A 92 -25.01 19.20 7.47
C ASN A 92 -24.89 20.61 8.07
N ASN A 93 -23.67 21.09 8.34
CA ASN A 93 -23.46 22.43 8.87
C ASN A 93 -23.84 23.52 7.85
N ILE A 94 -23.65 23.29 6.54
CA ILE A 94 -24.02 24.27 5.50
C ILE A 94 -25.54 24.37 5.34
N ASN A 95 -26.27 23.25 5.43
CA ASN A 95 -27.74 23.25 5.29
C ASN A 95 -28.47 23.99 6.42
N VAL A 96 -27.90 24.04 7.63
CA VAL A 96 -28.52 24.73 8.78
C VAL A 96 -28.36 26.26 8.70
N PHE A 97 -27.31 26.75 8.05
CA PHE A 97 -27.04 28.19 7.96
C PHE A 97 -27.82 28.90 6.84
N ASN A 98 -28.13 28.21 5.74
CA ASN A 98 -28.79 28.84 4.59
C ASN A 98 -30.31 28.94 4.76
N ASP A 99 -31.01 27.87 5.15
CA ASP A 99 -32.48 27.90 5.12
C ASP A 99 -33.06 28.57 6.36
N THR A 100 -32.61 28.20 7.56
CA THR A 100 -33.27 28.63 8.80
C THR A 100 -33.13 30.12 9.08
N LYS A 101 -31.96 30.70 8.82
CA LYS A 101 -31.71 32.12 9.09
C LYS A 101 -32.38 33.03 8.06
N LEU A 102 -32.31 32.68 6.78
CA LEU A 102 -33.02 33.41 5.71
C LEU A 102 -34.53 33.32 5.89
N GLN A 103 -35.07 32.15 6.25
CA GLN A 103 -36.50 31.99 6.53
C GLN A 103 -36.97 32.89 7.69
N GLN A 104 -36.17 33.00 8.75
CA GLN A 104 -36.49 33.89 9.88
C GLN A 104 -36.45 35.37 9.49
N GLU A 105 -35.44 35.80 8.71
CA GLU A 105 -35.35 37.17 8.22
C GLU A 105 -36.52 37.52 7.29
N VAL A 106 -36.87 36.63 6.35
CA VAL A 106 -38.02 36.79 5.46
C VAL A 106 -39.33 36.84 6.26
N ALA A 107 -39.52 35.96 7.23
CA ALA A 107 -40.70 35.97 8.10
C ALA A 107 -40.82 37.28 8.91
N GLY A 108 -39.68 37.78 9.41
CA GLY A 108 -39.61 39.07 10.11
C GLY A 108 -40.01 40.24 9.21
N LEU A 109 -39.49 40.28 7.98
CA LEU A 109 -39.83 41.29 6.99
C LEU A 109 -41.32 41.23 6.59
N ILE A 110 -41.88 40.04 6.36
CA ILE A 110 -43.31 39.86 6.07
C ILE A 110 -44.16 40.41 7.22
N SER A 111 -43.83 40.06 8.47
CA SER A 111 -44.55 40.56 9.64
C SER A 111 -44.47 42.08 9.76
N PHE A 112 -43.30 42.67 9.49
CA PHE A 112 -43.13 44.12 9.49
C PHE A 112 -44.01 44.80 8.44
N ILE A 113 -43.97 44.33 7.18
CA ILE A 113 -44.77 44.90 6.08
C ILE A 113 -46.26 44.78 6.37
N GLN A 114 -46.72 43.62 6.87
CA GLN A 114 -48.12 43.43 7.26
C GLN A 114 -48.58 44.47 8.29
N LYS A 115 -47.77 44.73 9.33
CA LYS A 115 -48.07 45.76 10.33
C LYS A 115 -48.14 47.16 9.73
N GLN A 116 -47.23 47.50 8.81
CA GLN A 116 -47.25 48.81 8.14
C GLN A 116 -48.50 48.99 7.27
N LEU A 117 -48.91 47.97 6.52
CA LEU A 117 -50.11 48.02 5.68
C LEU A 117 -51.39 48.21 6.51
N VAL A 118 -51.53 47.47 7.63
CA VAL A 118 -52.68 47.64 8.55
C VAL A 118 -52.71 49.07 9.10
N ASN A 119 -51.57 49.63 9.49
CA ASN A 119 -51.49 51.01 9.97
C ASN A 119 -51.92 52.03 8.90
N VAL A 120 -51.58 51.81 7.63
CA VAL A 120 -52.01 52.69 6.53
C VAL A 120 -53.51 52.59 6.31
N VAL A 121 -54.08 51.38 6.27
CA VAL A 121 -55.52 51.18 6.09
C VAL A 121 -56.32 51.86 7.19
N ASN A 122 -55.95 51.66 8.47
CA ASN A 122 -56.63 52.27 9.61
C ASN A 122 -56.61 53.81 9.54
N LYS A 123 -55.50 54.41 9.08
CA LYS A 123 -55.42 55.87 8.90
C LYS A 123 -56.37 56.37 7.82
N THR A 124 -56.48 55.65 6.70
CA THR A 124 -57.40 56.00 5.61
C THR A 124 -58.86 55.89 6.06
N GLU A 125 -59.22 54.84 6.80
CA GLU A 125 -60.58 54.66 7.34
C GLU A 125 -60.96 55.81 8.29
N LEU A 126 -60.05 56.22 9.18
CA LEU A 126 -60.27 57.36 10.07
C LEU A 126 -60.46 58.68 9.31
N GLN A 127 -59.70 58.90 8.23
CA GLN A 127 -59.84 60.10 7.40
C GLN A 127 -61.22 60.16 6.73
N ASN A 128 -61.67 59.04 6.16
CA ASN A 128 -62.98 58.95 5.52
C ASN A 128 -64.15 59.21 6.49
N LEU A 129 -63.97 58.95 7.80
CA LEU A 129 -64.98 59.26 8.83
C LEU A 129 -64.98 60.73 9.24
N ILE A 130 -63.85 61.44 9.08
CA ILE A 130 -63.73 62.88 9.36
C ILE A 130 -64.31 63.71 8.20
N ASP A 131 -64.25 63.19 6.97
CA ASP A 131 -64.68 63.88 5.75
C ASP A 131 -66.20 63.75 5.45
N ILE A 132 -67.00 63.15 6.36
CA ILE A 132 -68.48 63.03 6.30
C ILE A 132 -69.12 64.07 7.23
#